data_AF-A0AA87ZEV3-F1
#
_entry.id   AF-A0AA87ZEV3-F1
#
_cell.length_a   1.000
_cell.length_b   1.000
_cell.length_c   1.000
_cell.angle_alpha   90.00
_cell.angle_beta   90.00
_cell.angle_gamma   90.00
#
_symmetry.space_group_name_H-M   'P 1'
#
loop_
_entity.id
_entity.type
_entity.pdbx_description
1 polymer ?
#
loop_
_entity_poly.entity_id
_entity_poly.type
_entity_poly.pdbx_seq_one_letter_code
_entity_poly.pdbx_strand_id
1 'polypeptide(L)'
;MLDELMKKKGGSSKNVVVSPVSISMVLNMLASGLAGKTLDQFLEILGSKNAEDLNTESSTIMRLLAPSSDGSNDTVAPPRFPSSHYKLFLDMHRIAPRARSPMSYVSNRHRQYEEEPSIPKKPEKKGLVFNFVNALWVDHRFPLIPSFQKMASTTYKARVENVDFELEGERVKKAVNSWAEKETKGLIKEIVPPESKLEPPLCLVNALYFKGDWESPFRASKTCHKDFHLLNGETIKAPFMIKEDAYYSSYGEFKDFKLLQLPYESDQGMNKRFSMYIFLPHAKNGLEELIKKYNSDPTMLQPKRFRLQRETLSPLWIPKMKLSYDFNTKRLMKEKGLTLPLDPLDADFTEMVYSPFDNVYVGSILHKACIEVNEKGTEAAAVTVGKTYARAAQAKRECHFVADHPFLFMIVEDSLNLIVFTGIFVNPLLD
;
A
#
# COMPACT_ATOMS: atom_id res chain seq x y z
N MET A 1 -4.00 -9.85 10.12
CA MET A 1 -3.55 -8.46 9.89
C MET A 1 -4.47 -7.45 10.54
N LEU A 2 -5.63 -7.02 10.02
CA LEU A 2 -6.43 -5.96 10.68
C LEU A 2 -6.83 -6.28 12.14
N ASP A 3 -7.08 -7.55 12.48
CA ASP A 3 -7.27 -7.96 13.89
C ASP A 3 -6.01 -7.77 14.75
N GLU A 4 -4.80 -7.94 14.18
CA GLU A 4 -3.55 -7.57 14.85
C GLU A 4 -3.35 -6.05 14.91
N LEU A 5 -3.84 -5.31 13.91
CA LEU A 5 -3.80 -3.86 13.87
C LEU A 5 -4.72 -3.23 14.94
N MET A 6 -5.73 -3.97 15.39
CA MET A 6 -6.57 -3.63 16.55
C MET A 6 -6.04 -4.17 17.89
N LYS A 7 -5.08 -5.10 17.90
CA LYS A 7 -4.58 -5.69 19.15
C LYS A 7 -3.77 -4.67 19.95
N LYS A 8 -4.36 -4.24 21.08
CA LYS A 8 -3.75 -3.43 22.13
C LYS A 8 -2.32 -3.90 22.47
N LYS A 9 -1.33 -3.02 22.28
CA LYS A 9 -0.14 -2.95 23.13
C LYS A 9 -0.25 -1.66 23.95
N GLY A 10 -0.60 -1.76 25.23
CA GLY A 10 -0.50 -0.64 26.18
C GLY A 10 -1.73 0.28 26.32
N GLY A 11 -2.93 -0.12 25.87
CA GLY A 11 -4.17 0.59 26.20
C GLY A 11 -4.55 1.78 25.30
N SER A 12 -3.70 2.20 24.36
CA SER A 12 -4.03 3.23 23.36
C SER A 12 -4.13 2.64 21.96
N SER A 13 -5.21 2.96 21.24
CA SER A 13 -5.42 2.57 19.83
C SER A 13 -4.47 3.36 18.93
N LYS A 14 -3.73 2.67 18.05
CA LYS A 14 -2.78 3.30 17.13
C LYS A 14 -3.32 3.36 15.71
N ASN A 15 -2.93 4.40 14.98
CA ASN A 15 -3.09 4.45 13.54
C ASN A 15 -2.30 3.32 12.90
N VAL A 16 -2.84 2.73 11.83
CA VAL A 16 -2.15 1.67 11.12
C VAL A 16 -2.31 1.83 9.62
N VAL A 17 -1.21 1.63 8.92
CA VAL A 17 -1.15 1.53 7.46
C VAL A 17 -0.25 0.37 7.08
N VAL A 18 -0.64 -0.40 6.08
CA VAL A 18 0.15 -1.53 5.56
C VAL A 18 -0.02 -1.62 4.06
N SER A 19 1.00 -2.15 3.39
CA SER A 19 0.92 -2.47 1.97
C SER A 19 0.99 -3.98 1.72
N PRO A 20 -0.17 -4.60 1.41
CA PRO A 20 -0.22 -6.01 1.06
C PRO A 20 0.67 -6.38 -0.12
N VAL A 21 0.67 -5.53 -1.15
CA VAL A 21 1.46 -5.75 -2.35
C VAL A 21 2.94 -5.72 -2.03
N SER A 22 3.37 -4.76 -1.20
CA SER A 22 4.78 -4.64 -0.80
C SER A 22 5.24 -5.83 0.04
N ILE A 23 4.43 -6.29 1.00
CA ILE A 23 4.72 -7.50 1.78
C ILE A 23 4.81 -8.72 0.86
N SER A 24 3.87 -8.87 -0.07
CA SER A 24 3.89 -9.98 -1.04
C SER A 24 5.14 -9.96 -1.90
N MET A 25 5.59 -8.79 -2.36
CA MET A 25 6.83 -8.67 -3.14
C MET A 25 8.06 -9.14 -2.37
N VAL A 26 8.17 -8.77 -1.09
CA VAL A 26 9.28 -9.24 -0.24
C VAL A 26 9.24 -10.75 -0.07
N LEU A 27 8.07 -11.31 0.20
CA LEU A 27 7.89 -12.76 0.38
C LEU A 27 8.17 -13.53 -0.92
N ASN A 28 7.72 -13.02 -2.07
CA ASN A 28 7.97 -13.63 -3.37
C ASN A 28 9.46 -13.56 -3.75
N MET A 29 10.13 -12.44 -3.49
CA MET A 29 11.57 -12.31 -3.69
C MET A 29 12.34 -13.30 -2.83
N LEU A 30 11.89 -13.47 -1.57
CA LEU A 30 12.49 -14.43 -0.65
C LEU A 30 12.33 -15.86 -1.17
N ALA A 31 11.13 -16.24 -1.59
CA ALA A 31 10.84 -17.56 -2.14
C ALA A 31 11.78 -17.93 -3.29
N SER A 32 12.14 -16.97 -4.14
CA SER A 32 13.06 -17.19 -5.26
C SER A 32 14.52 -17.50 -4.86
N GLY A 33 14.87 -17.35 -3.59
CA GLY A 33 16.17 -17.73 -3.05
C GLY A 33 16.12 -18.99 -2.17
N LEU A 34 14.97 -19.65 -2.08
CA LEU A 34 14.76 -20.84 -1.24
C LEU A 34 14.77 -22.12 -2.07
N ALA A 35 15.10 -23.24 -1.42
CA ALA A 35 14.96 -24.58 -1.98
C ALA A 35 14.25 -25.54 -1.02
N GLY A 36 13.98 -26.75 -1.54
CA GLY A 36 13.44 -27.87 -0.80
C GLY A 36 12.17 -27.54 0.00
N LYS A 37 12.10 -28.07 1.23
CA LYS A 37 10.94 -27.91 2.12
C LYS A 37 10.69 -26.45 2.52
N THR A 38 11.74 -25.63 2.55
CA THR A 38 11.64 -24.20 2.90
C THR A 38 10.90 -23.43 1.81
N LEU A 39 11.19 -23.74 0.53
CA LEU A 39 10.42 -23.23 -0.60
C LEU A 39 8.99 -23.76 -0.62
N ASP A 40 8.79 -25.06 -0.40
CA ASP A 40 7.45 -25.69 -0.42
C ASP A 40 6.50 -25.00 0.57
N GLN A 41 6.97 -24.68 1.77
CA GLN A 41 6.19 -23.98 2.80
C GLN A 41 5.76 -22.58 2.33
N PHE A 42 6.62 -21.87 1.60
CA PHE A 42 6.31 -20.58 0.99
C PHE A 42 5.27 -20.71 -0.13
N LEU A 43 5.45 -21.67 -1.04
CA LEU A 43 4.55 -21.89 -2.17
C LEU A 43 3.14 -22.27 -1.72
N GLU A 44 3.01 -23.11 -0.68
CA GLU A 44 1.72 -23.48 -0.10
C GLU A 44 0.97 -22.25 0.42
N ILE A 45 1.65 -21.41 1.21
CA ILE A 45 1.05 -20.23 1.84
C ILE A 45 0.72 -19.16 0.79
N LEU A 46 1.62 -18.90 -0.15
CA LEU A 46 1.37 -17.96 -1.25
C LEU A 46 0.39 -18.51 -2.30
N GLY A 47 0.12 -19.83 -2.28
CA GLY A 47 -0.72 -20.52 -3.26
C GLY A 47 -0.18 -20.50 -4.68
N SER A 48 1.14 -20.55 -4.80
CA SER A 48 1.81 -20.69 -6.09
C SER A 48 2.29 -22.12 -6.30
N LYS A 49 2.55 -22.49 -7.56
CA LYS A 49 3.08 -23.80 -7.90
C LYS A 49 4.61 -23.84 -7.86
N ASN A 50 5.24 -22.70 -8.14
CA ASN A 50 6.70 -22.56 -8.19
C ASN A 50 7.09 -21.08 -8.01
N ALA A 51 8.39 -20.83 -7.83
CA ALA A 51 8.93 -19.48 -7.67
C ALA A 51 8.92 -18.65 -8.97
N GLU A 52 8.96 -19.29 -10.15
CA GLU A 52 8.92 -18.60 -11.45
C GLU A 52 7.56 -17.92 -11.69
N ASP A 53 6.48 -18.59 -11.31
CA ASP A 53 5.12 -18.04 -11.32
C ASP A 53 5.03 -16.80 -10.40
N LEU A 54 5.60 -16.88 -9.20
CA LEU A 54 5.67 -15.74 -8.26
C LEU A 54 6.45 -14.57 -8.83
N ASN A 55 7.58 -14.83 -9.48
CA ASN A 55 8.41 -13.82 -10.14
C ASN A 55 7.68 -13.17 -11.32
N THR A 56 6.97 -13.97 -12.12
CA THR A 56 6.19 -13.48 -13.27
C THR A 56 5.04 -12.59 -12.82
N GLU A 57 4.33 -12.99 -11.77
CA GLU A 57 3.28 -12.17 -11.16
C GLU A 57 3.85 -10.87 -10.59
N SER A 58 4.95 -10.95 -9.83
CA SER A 58 5.60 -9.80 -9.21
C SER A 58 6.14 -8.82 -10.25
N SER A 59 6.77 -9.32 -11.32
CA SER A 59 7.22 -8.52 -12.47
C SER A 59 6.04 -7.81 -13.16
N THR A 60 4.93 -8.53 -13.34
CA THR A 60 3.72 -7.96 -13.94
C THR A 60 3.17 -6.83 -13.08
N ILE A 61 3.05 -7.04 -11.77
CA ILE A 61 2.58 -6.03 -10.83
C ILE A 61 3.55 -4.84 -10.78
N MET A 62 4.86 -5.08 -10.73
CA MET A 62 5.88 -4.02 -10.76
C MET A 62 5.78 -3.17 -12.03
N ARG A 63 5.57 -3.78 -13.21
CA ARG A 63 5.35 -3.05 -14.46
C ARG A 63 4.02 -2.30 -14.45
N LEU A 64 2.96 -2.92 -13.93
CA LEU A 64 1.64 -2.32 -13.79
C LEU A 64 1.59 -1.20 -12.75
N LEU A 65 2.56 -1.11 -11.85
CA LEU A 65 2.64 -0.06 -10.84
C LEU A 65 3.75 0.96 -11.10
N ALA A 66 4.77 0.61 -11.89
CA ALA A 66 5.87 1.51 -12.24
C ALA A 66 5.42 2.65 -13.18
N PRO A 67 6.07 3.83 -13.11
CA PRO A 67 5.90 4.87 -14.10
C PRO A 67 6.28 4.38 -15.49
N SER A 68 5.43 4.61 -16.50
CA SER A 68 5.75 4.29 -17.90
C SER A 68 6.98 5.10 -18.33
N SER A 69 8.14 4.46 -18.50
CA SER A 69 9.34 5.12 -19.03
C SER A 69 9.41 5.10 -20.55
N ASP A 70 8.65 4.22 -21.21
CA ASP A 70 8.60 4.12 -22.66
C ASP A 70 7.16 4.07 -23.15
N GLY A 71 6.89 4.78 -24.26
CA GLY A 71 5.62 4.80 -24.96
C GLY A 71 5.25 3.49 -25.65
N SER A 72 5.71 2.33 -25.15
CA SER A 72 5.24 1.04 -25.61
C SER A 72 3.88 0.74 -24.99
N ASN A 73 2.87 0.77 -25.86
CA ASN A 73 1.48 0.43 -25.55
C ASN A 73 1.34 -1.11 -25.49
N ASP A 74 2.08 -1.77 -24.62
CA ASP A 74 1.94 -3.21 -24.42
C ASP A 74 0.72 -3.46 -23.53
N THR A 75 -0.41 -3.75 -24.18
CA THR A 75 -1.65 -4.18 -23.56
C THR A 75 -1.50 -5.59 -22.98
N VAL A 76 -0.77 -5.71 -21.88
CA VAL A 76 -0.73 -6.96 -21.14
C VAL A 76 -2.04 -7.12 -20.38
N ALA A 77 -2.82 -8.13 -20.78
CA ALA A 77 -4.05 -8.49 -20.10
C ALA A 77 -3.77 -8.71 -18.61
N PRO A 78 -4.58 -8.15 -17.70
CA PRO A 78 -4.38 -8.32 -16.28
C PRO A 78 -4.44 -9.81 -15.91
N PRO A 79 -3.62 -10.26 -14.94
CA PRO A 79 -3.65 -11.66 -14.52
C PRO A 79 -5.07 -12.07 -14.12
N ARG A 80 -5.53 -13.21 -14.63
CA ARG A 80 -6.82 -13.79 -14.25
C ARG A 80 -6.72 -14.28 -12.79
N PHE A 81 -7.55 -13.72 -11.91
CA PHE A 81 -7.63 -14.08 -10.48
C PHE A 81 -7.67 -15.61 -10.23
N PRO A 82 -7.10 -16.10 -9.11
CA PRO A 82 -6.50 -15.36 -8.01
C PRO A 82 -4.96 -15.34 -8.11
N SER A 83 -4.37 -14.14 -8.16
CA SER A 83 -2.93 -13.97 -8.00
C SER A 83 -2.49 -14.35 -6.57
N SER A 84 -1.25 -14.81 -6.41
CA SER A 84 -0.63 -15.09 -5.10
C SER A 84 -0.79 -13.91 -4.12
N HIS A 85 -0.72 -12.69 -4.64
CA HIS A 85 -0.92 -11.44 -3.89
C HIS A 85 -2.32 -11.33 -3.29
N TYR A 86 -3.36 -11.70 -4.05
CA TYR A 86 -4.73 -11.67 -3.57
C TYR A 86 -4.98 -12.82 -2.58
N LYS A 87 -4.40 -14.00 -2.80
CA LYS A 87 -4.49 -15.11 -1.84
C LYS A 87 -3.79 -14.76 -0.53
N LEU A 88 -2.53 -14.33 -0.56
CA LEU A 88 -1.80 -13.88 0.63
C LEU A 88 -2.58 -12.77 1.35
N PHE A 89 -3.14 -11.82 0.61
CA PHE A 89 -3.96 -10.76 1.19
C PHE A 89 -5.24 -11.30 1.84
N LEU A 90 -5.96 -12.25 1.22
CA LEU A 90 -7.11 -12.93 1.83
C LEU A 90 -6.70 -13.68 3.10
N ASP A 91 -5.58 -14.42 3.04
CA ASP A 91 -5.06 -15.19 4.16
C ASP A 91 -4.65 -14.26 5.31
N MET A 92 -3.96 -13.16 5.02
CA MET A 92 -3.62 -12.11 5.99
C MET A 92 -4.85 -11.56 6.71
N HIS A 93 -6.02 -11.61 6.08
CA HIS A 93 -7.30 -11.16 6.67
C HIS A 93 -8.22 -12.30 7.13
N ARG A 94 -7.75 -13.56 7.07
CA ARG A 94 -8.52 -14.76 7.45
C ARG A 94 -9.84 -14.90 6.70
N ILE A 95 -9.88 -14.43 5.46
CA ILE A 95 -11.08 -14.45 4.61
C ILE A 95 -11.09 -15.75 3.81
N ALA A 96 -12.11 -16.58 3.98
CA ALA A 96 -12.28 -17.82 3.21
C ALA A 96 -12.58 -17.51 1.72
N PRO A 97 -11.89 -18.13 0.75
CA PRO A 97 -12.22 -17.96 -0.66
C PRO A 97 -13.59 -18.57 -0.97
N ARG A 98 -14.50 -17.78 -1.57
CA ARG A 98 -15.76 -18.30 -2.14
C ARG A 98 -15.56 -18.76 -3.59
N ALA A 99 -16.17 -19.90 -3.94
CA ALA A 99 -16.27 -20.39 -5.31
C ALA A 99 -16.99 -19.39 -6.23
N ARG A 100 -16.52 -19.28 -7.47
CA ARG A 100 -16.88 -18.25 -8.46
C ARG A 100 -18.34 -18.29 -8.93
N SER A 101 -18.79 -17.14 -9.43
CA SER A 101 -19.72 -17.06 -10.57
C SER A 101 -19.08 -16.20 -11.69
N PRO A 102 -19.40 -16.41 -12.98
CA PRO A 102 -18.72 -15.75 -14.10
C PRO A 102 -19.09 -14.26 -14.17
N MET A 103 -18.10 -13.40 -14.46
CA MET A 103 -18.27 -11.97 -14.67
C MET A 103 -18.35 -11.69 -16.18
N SER A 104 -19.44 -11.09 -16.65
CA SER A 104 -19.61 -10.65 -18.04
C SER A 104 -18.97 -9.27 -18.24
N TYR A 105 -18.19 -9.13 -19.31
CA TYR A 105 -17.63 -7.86 -19.76
C TYR A 105 -18.59 -7.18 -20.74
N VAL A 106 -18.88 -5.90 -20.52
CA VAL A 106 -19.49 -5.01 -21.51
C VAL A 106 -18.37 -4.32 -22.28
N SER A 107 -18.32 -4.54 -23.59
CA SER A 107 -17.39 -3.86 -24.51
C SER A 107 -17.89 -2.44 -24.81
N ASN A 108 -16.99 -1.45 -24.76
CA ASN A 108 -17.29 -0.10 -25.26
C ASN A 108 -16.46 0.20 -26.52
N ARG A 109 -17.18 0.65 -27.56
CA ARG A 109 -16.69 1.00 -28.90
C ARG A 109 -15.88 2.29 -28.90
N HIS A 110 -14.89 2.32 -29.80
CA HIS A 110 -14.05 3.47 -30.14
C HIS A 110 -14.84 4.65 -30.72
N ARG A 111 -14.37 5.87 -30.46
CA ARG A 111 -14.57 7.04 -31.31
C ARG A 111 -13.22 7.77 -31.44
N GLN A 112 -12.75 7.90 -32.67
CA GLN A 112 -11.59 8.71 -33.06
C GLN A 112 -11.96 10.20 -33.06
N TYR A 113 -11.01 11.06 -32.67
CA TYR A 113 -10.91 12.44 -33.15
C TYR A 113 -9.41 12.78 -33.27
N GLU A 114 -9.05 13.39 -34.40
CA GLU A 114 -7.73 13.94 -34.72
C GLU A 114 -7.67 15.46 -34.49
N GLU A 115 -6.42 15.94 -34.49
CA GLU A 115 -5.85 17.29 -34.69
C GLU A 115 -5.40 18.13 -33.47
N GLU A 116 -4.07 18.28 -33.42
CA GLU A 116 -3.23 19.32 -32.79
C GLU A 116 -3.39 20.69 -33.52
N PRO A 117 -3.04 21.88 -32.95
CA PRO A 117 -1.68 22.15 -32.44
C PRO A 117 -1.47 23.24 -31.36
N SER A 118 -0.18 23.34 -30.99
CA SER A 118 0.61 24.49 -30.48
C SER A 118 1.10 24.42 -29.01
N ILE A 119 2.43 24.45 -28.91
CA ILE A 119 3.25 24.30 -27.71
C ILE A 119 3.29 25.61 -26.90
N PRO A 120 3.11 25.53 -25.57
CA PRO A 120 3.97 26.32 -24.70
C PRO A 120 4.58 25.51 -23.55
N LYS A 121 5.90 25.70 -23.38
CA LYS A 121 6.79 25.56 -22.21
C LYS A 121 6.38 24.55 -21.11
N LYS A 122 7.19 23.48 -20.97
CA LYS A 122 7.17 22.48 -19.89
C LYS A 122 7.01 23.11 -18.49
N PRO A 123 5.91 22.85 -17.77
CA PRO A 123 5.92 22.89 -16.32
C PRO A 123 6.61 21.61 -15.78
N GLU A 124 7.18 21.68 -14.58
CA GLU A 124 7.64 20.49 -13.83
C GLU A 124 6.56 19.40 -13.84
N LYS A 125 6.97 18.13 -14.05
CA LYS A 125 6.04 16.99 -14.10
C LYS A 125 5.27 16.88 -12.78
N LYS A 126 4.03 17.39 -12.77
CA LYS A 126 2.98 16.96 -11.84
C LYS A 126 2.70 15.50 -12.14
N GLY A 127 2.77 14.63 -11.15
CA GLY A 127 2.62 13.20 -11.41
C GLY A 127 2.54 12.38 -10.14
N LEU A 128 1.68 11.38 -10.21
CA LEU A 128 1.59 10.28 -9.27
C LEU A 128 2.94 9.54 -9.24
N VAL A 129 3.58 9.50 -8.07
CA VAL A 129 4.83 8.77 -7.84
C VAL A 129 4.52 7.60 -6.94
N PHE A 130 4.86 6.41 -7.41
CA PHE A 130 4.68 5.20 -6.64
C PHE A 130 5.92 4.32 -6.73
N ASN A 131 6.60 4.14 -5.60
CA ASN A 131 7.90 3.47 -5.53
C ASN A 131 7.88 2.36 -4.48
N PHE A 132 8.06 1.13 -4.93
CA PHE A 132 8.48 0.02 -4.07
C PHE A 132 9.97 0.07 -3.91
N VAL A 133 10.41 0.13 -2.66
CA VAL A 133 11.81 0.17 -2.33
C VAL A 133 12.15 -1.10 -1.57
N ASN A 134 12.84 -2.01 -2.24
CA ASN A 134 13.25 -3.31 -1.69
C ASN A 134 14.75 -3.34 -1.53
N ALA A 135 15.23 -3.94 -0.46
CA ALA A 135 16.64 -4.25 -0.35
C ALA A 135 16.92 -5.46 0.53
N LEU A 136 18.05 -6.07 0.22
CA LEU A 136 18.56 -7.30 0.78
C LEU A 136 20.01 -7.06 1.19
N TRP A 137 20.30 -7.25 2.48
CA TRP A 137 21.65 -7.19 3.01
C TRP A 137 21.98 -8.56 3.57
N VAL A 138 23.03 -9.16 3.01
CA VAL A 138 23.48 -10.49 3.35
C VAL A 138 24.86 -10.40 3.97
N ASP A 139 25.10 -11.17 5.02
CA ASP A 139 26.42 -11.24 5.65
C ASP A 139 27.49 -11.66 4.62
N HIS A 140 28.63 -11.00 4.63
CA HIS A 140 29.73 -11.18 3.67
C HIS A 140 30.27 -12.61 3.62
N ARG A 141 30.07 -13.40 4.68
CA ARG A 141 30.44 -14.82 4.74
C ARG A 141 29.62 -15.69 3.78
N PHE A 142 28.51 -15.17 3.25
CA PHE A 142 27.60 -15.87 2.34
C PHE A 142 27.53 -15.15 0.99
N PRO A 143 28.46 -15.45 0.07
CA PRO A 143 28.45 -14.86 -1.26
C PRO A 143 27.15 -15.16 -1.99
N LEU A 144 26.51 -14.11 -2.51
CA LEU A 144 25.27 -14.23 -3.24
C LEU A 144 25.47 -14.88 -4.62
N ILE A 145 24.47 -15.66 -5.04
CA ILE A 145 24.46 -16.29 -6.36
C ILE A 145 24.14 -15.22 -7.43
N PRO A 146 24.92 -15.11 -8.52
CA PRO A 146 24.74 -14.07 -9.52
C PRO A 146 23.36 -14.06 -10.21
N SER A 147 22.77 -15.24 -10.45
CA SER A 147 21.42 -15.35 -11.03
C SER A 147 20.36 -14.78 -10.11
N PHE A 148 20.45 -15.06 -8.80
CA PHE A 148 19.57 -14.50 -7.78
C PHE A 148 19.73 -12.98 -7.69
N GLN A 149 20.97 -12.46 -7.62
CA GLN A 149 21.22 -11.01 -7.59
C GLN A 149 20.61 -10.28 -8.78
N LYS A 150 20.78 -10.85 -9.99
CA LYS A 150 20.19 -10.31 -11.21
C LYS A 150 18.67 -10.30 -11.11
N MET A 151 18.05 -11.41 -10.71
CA MET A 151 16.60 -11.53 -10.55
C MET A 151 16.06 -10.50 -9.53
N ALA A 152 16.67 -10.40 -8.35
CA ALA A 152 16.28 -9.46 -7.31
C ALA A 152 16.36 -8.00 -7.79
N SER A 153 17.44 -7.67 -8.53
CA SER A 153 17.65 -6.33 -9.07
C SER A 153 16.70 -5.99 -10.23
N THR A 154 16.39 -6.94 -11.12
CA THR A 154 15.56 -6.67 -12.30
C THR A 154 14.06 -6.79 -12.03
N THR A 155 13.64 -7.84 -11.31
CA THR A 155 12.22 -8.15 -11.07
C THR A 155 11.67 -7.31 -9.92
N TYR A 156 12.40 -7.26 -8.80
CA TYR A 156 11.96 -6.60 -7.58
C TYR A 156 12.53 -5.20 -7.39
N LYS A 157 13.39 -4.74 -8.32
CA LYS A 157 14.14 -3.49 -8.21
C LYS A 157 14.87 -3.38 -6.87
N ALA A 158 15.31 -4.52 -6.35
CA ALA A 158 15.90 -4.58 -5.03
C ALA A 158 17.36 -4.16 -5.07
N ARG A 159 17.79 -3.37 -4.09
CA ARG A 159 19.22 -3.19 -3.83
C ARG A 159 19.71 -4.41 -3.07
N VAL A 160 20.75 -5.05 -3.57
CA VAL A 160 21.30 -6.27 -2.98
C VAL A 160 22.76 -6.04 -2.64
N GLU A 161 23.14 -6.27 -1.39
CA GLU A 161 24.49 -5.98 -0.87
C GLU A 161 24.98 -7.13 0.02
N ASN A 162 26.23 -7.55 -0.17
CA ASN A 162 26.95 -8.34 0.81
C ASN A 162 27.70 -7.38 1.76
N VAL A 163 27.51 -7.51 3.07
CA VAL A 163 28.04 -6.57 4.08
C VAL A 163 28.60 -7.30 5.29
N ASP A 164 29.54 -6.66 5.99
CA ASP A 164 30.08 -7.18 7.22
C ASP A 164 29.25 -6.70 8.43
N PHE A 165 28.34 -7.54 8.92
CA PHE A 165 27.54 -7.21 10.10
C PHE A 165 28.35 -7.26 11.41
N GLU A 166 29.43 -8.04 11.45
CA GLU A 166 30.22 -8.26 12.67
C GLU A 166 31.17 -7.07 12.92
N LEU A 167 31.94 -6.68 11.90
CA LEU A 167 32.89 -5.58 12.01
C LEU A 167 32.26 -4.21 11.72
N GLU A 168 31.24 -4.15 10.85
CA GLU A 168 30.67 -2.89 10.35
C GLU A 168 29.18 -2.67 10.72
N GLY A 169 28.62 -3.39 11.70
CA GLY A 169 27.17 -3.36 12.01
C GLY A 169 26.52 -1.97 12.11
N GLU A 170 27.15 -1.01 12.81
CA GLU A 170 26.64 0.39 12.90
C GLU A 170 26.72 1.14 11.56
N ARG A 171 27.75 0.88 10.76
CA ARG A 171 27.88 1.45 9.42
C ARG A 171 26.83 0.86 8.48
N VAL A 172 26.57 -0.44 8.55
CA VAL A 172 25.50 -1.11 7.80
C VAL A 172 24.15 -0.51 8.16
N LYS A 173 23.86 -0.35 9.45
CA LYS A 173 22.63 0.30 9.92
C LYS A 173 22.45 1.71 9.36
N LYS A 174 23.50 2.54 9.38
CA LYS A 174 23.48 3.87 8.76
C LYS A 174 23.23 3.80 7.27
N ALA A 175 23.88 2.87 6.57
CA ALA A 175 23.68 2.68 5.13
C ALA A 175 22.24 2.27 4.79
N VAL A 176 21.61 1.41 5.60
CA VAL A 176 20.20 1.02 5.48
C VAL A 176 19.28 2.24 5.65
N ASN A 177 19.47 3.03 6.72
CA ASN A 177 18.65 4.23 6.95
C ASN A 177 18.84 5.29 5.85
N SER A 178 20.09 5.57 5.44
CA SER A 178 20.36 6.51 4.34
C SER A 178 19.79 6.05 3.01
N TRP A 179 19.81 4.74 2.73
CA TRP A 179 19.14 4.19 1.56
C TRP A 179 17.62 4.38 1.65
N ALA A 180 17.00 4.04 2.78
CA ALA A 180 15.55 4.20 2.96
C ALA A 180 15.11 5.67 2.82
N GLU A 181 15.86 6.60 3.43
CA GLU A 181 15.60 8.04 3.36
C GLU A 181 15.68 8.55 1.92
N LYS A 182 16.73 8.18 1.19
CA LYS A 182 16.93 8.57 -0.21
C LYS A 182 15.78 8.08 -1.10
N GLU A 183 15.48 6.79 -1.02
CA GLU A 183 14.49 6.16 -1.90
C GLU A 183 13.05 6.58 -1.59
N THR A 184 12.79 7.03 -0.34
CA THR A 184 11.49 7.54 0.12
C THR A 184 11.42 9.06 0.14
N LYS A 185 12.39 9.75 -0.47
CA LYS A 185 12.47 11.22 -0.55
C LYS A 185 12.40 11.94 0.80
N GLY A 186 12.91 11.31 1.86
CA GLY A 186 12.99 11.90 3.20
C GLY A 186 11.81 11.58 4.13
N LEU A 187 10.79 10.85 3.64
CA LEU A 187 9.65 10.46 4.47
C LEU A 187 10.01 9.41 5.52
N ILE A 188 10.83 8.43 5.14
CA ILE A 188 11.29 7.37 6.04
C ILE A 188 12.76 7.62 6.33
N LYS A 189 13.00 8.44 7.37
CA LYS A 189 14.37 8.76 7.83
C LYS A 189 15.01 7.60 8.58
N GLU A 190 14.21 6.90 9.37
CA GLU A 190 14.67 5.82 10.24
C GLU A 190 13.76 4.60 10.09
N ILE A 191 14.29 3.60 9.39
CA ILE A 191 13.67 2.28 9.27
C ILE A 191 14.26 1.31 10.29
N VAL A 192 15.52 1.53 10.71
CA VAL A 192 16.16 0.88 11.86
C VAL A 192 16.32 1.93 12.96
N PRO A 193 15.53 1.86 14.05
CA PRO A 193 15.65 2.80 15.16
C PRO A 193 17.04 2.79 15.82
N PRO A 194 17.51 3.89 16.41
CA PRO A 194 18.84 4.00 17.05
C PRO A 194 19.14 2.92 18.10
N GLU A 195 18.14 2.46 18.84
CA GLU A 195 18.24 1.41 19.86
C GLU A 195 18.16 -0.02 19.31
N SER A 196 17.70 -0.18 18.06
CA SER A 196 17.53 -1.48 17.43
C SER A 196 18.78 -1.90 16.65
N LYS A 197 19.00 -3.21 16.52
CA LYS A 197 20.07 -3.78 15.70
C LYS A 197 19.49 -4.55 14.52
N LEU A 198 20.25 -4.61 13.44
CA LEU A 198 19.99 -5.55 12.34
C LEU A 198 20.48 -6.92 12.78
N GLU A 199 19.66 -7.95 12.57
CA GLU A 199 20.00 -9.33 12.91
C GLU A 199 20.55 -10.04 11.65
N PRO A 200 21.83 -10.46 11.62
CA PRO A 200 22.39 -11.27 10.54
C PRO A 200 21.83 -12.72 10.59
N PRO A 201 22.07 -13.57 9.58
CA PRO A 201 22.88 -13.33 8.38
C PRO A 201 22.11 -12.67 7.22
N LEU A 202 20.78 -12.62 7.27
CA LEU A 202 19.95 -12.05 6.21
C LEU A 202 18.99 -10.98 6.73
N CYS A 203 19.15 -9.75 6.25
CA CYS A 203 18.26 -8.63 6.53
C CYS A 203 17.52 -8.21 5.28
N LEU A 204 16.19 -8.19 5.35
CA LEU A 204 15.31 -7.64 4.32
C LEU A 204 14.73 -6.33 4.82
N VAL A 205 14.77 -5.32 3.97
CA VAL A 205 14.13 -4.04 4.26
C VAL A 205 13.27 -3.66 3.08
N ASN A 206 12.04 -3.32 3.39
CA ASN A 206 11.07 -2.88 2.42
C ASN A 206 10.39 -1.61 2.91
N ALA A 207 10.40 -0.61 2.05
CA ALA A 207 9.75 0.65 2.26
C ALA A 207 8.84 0.94 1.06
N LEU A 208 7.68 1.51 1.33
CA LEU A 208 6.76 1.93 0.28
C LEU A 208 6.49 3.42 0.39
N TYR A 209 6.57 4.07 -0.76
CA TYR A 209 6.25 5.48 -0.93
C TYR A 209 5.19 5.66 -2.01
N PHE A 210 4.09 6.31 -1.66
CA PHE A 210 3.07 6.77 -2.60
C PHE A 210 2.85 8.25 -2.44
N LYS A 211 2.87 8.92 -3.59
CA LYS A 211 2.49 10.31 -3.75
C LYS A 211 1.52 10.42 -4.92
N GLY A 212 0.42 11.10 -4.73
CA GLY A 212 -0.56 11.32 -5.78
C GLY A 212 -1.38 12.56 -5.46
N ASP A 213 -1.51 13.47 -6.42
CA ASP A 213 -2.38 14.63 -6.27
C ASP A 213 -3.84 14.18 -6.43
N TRP A 214 -4.77 14.77 -5.68
CA TRP A 214 -6.20 14.56 -5.87
C TRP A 214 -6.62 15.05 -7.25
N GLU A 215 -7.54 14.35 -7.92
CA GLU A 215 -8.17 14.86 -9.15
C GLU A 215 -8.89 16.20 -8.87
N SER A 216 -9.43 16.35 -7.65
CA SER A 216 -9.99 17.61 -7.16
C SER A 216 -9.43 17.96 -5.78
N PRO A 217 -8.36 18.77 -5.71
CA PRO A 217 -7.75 19.19 -4.44
C PRO A 217 -8.70 19.95 -3.50
N PHE A 218 -8.38 19.91 -2.22
CA PHE A 218 -8.98 20.76 -1.18
C PHE A 218 -8.28 22.14 -1.18
N ARG A 219 -9.01 23.17 -0.76
CA ARG A 219 -8.44 24.50 -0.57
C ARG A 219 -7.81 24.57 0.81
N ALA A 220 -6.49 24.76 0.90
CA ALA A 220 -5.78 24.89 2.17
C ALA A 220 -6.32 26.02 3.06
N SER A 221 -6.82 27.10 2.46
CA SER A 221 -7.47 28.21 3.20
C SER A 221 -8.80 27.83 3.87
N LYS A 222 -9.38 26.68 3.53
CA LYS A 222 -10.59 26.13 4.14
C LYS A 222 -10.30 25.06 5.19
N THR A 223 -9.04 24.64 5.32
CA THR A 223 -8.63 23.71 6.37
C THR A 223 -8.78 24.40 7.73
N CYS A 224 -9.50 23.77 8.66
CA CYS A 224 -9.66 24.31 10.00
C CYS A 224 -9.77 23.20 11.05
N HIS A 225 -9.54 23.56 12.30
CA HIS A 225 -9.59 22.61 13.41
C HIS A 225 -11.06 22.28 13.75
N LYS A 226 -11.43 21.00 13.65
CA LYS A 226 -12.74 20.47 14.04
C LYS A 226 -12.56 19.31 15.01
N ASP A 227 -13.67 18.90 15.61
CA ASP A 227 -13.70 17.78 16.55
C ASP A 227 -13.50 16.45 15.83
N PHE A 228 -12.70 15.58 16.44
CA PHE A 228 -12.57 14.18 16.08
C PHE A 228 -12.81 13.33 17.33
N HIS A 229 -13.70 12.35 17.22
CA HIS A 229 -14.15 11.50 18.31
C HIS A 229 -13.35 10.20 18.37
N LEU A 230 -12.55 10.02 19.41
CA LEU A 230 -11.69 8.86 19.60
C LEU A 230 -12.48 7.62 20.06
N LEU A 231 -11.88 6.43 19.90
CA LEU A 231 -12.50 5.15 20.32
C LEU A 231 -12.77 5.05 21.82
N ASN A 232 -12.02 5.78 22.65
CA ASN A 232 -12.20 5.83 24.10
C ASN A 232 -13.31 6.80 24.54
N GLY A 233 -13.98 7.47 23.60
CA GLY A 233 -15.03 8.46 23.86
C GLY A 233 -14.53 9.90 24.03
N GLU A 234 -13.21 10.12 24.09
CA GLU A 234 -12.63 11.46 24.12
C GLU A 234 -12.82 12.18 22.79
N THR A 235 -12.79 13.51 22.82
CA THR A 235 -12.86 14.34 21.62
C THR A 235 -11.64 15.26 21.59
N ILE A 236 -10.97 15.29 20.44
CA ILE A 236 -9.78 16.11 20.21
C ILE A 236 -10.02 17.04 19.02
N LYS A 237 -9.27 18.14 18.95
CA LYS A 237 -9.25 19.01 17.76
C LYS A 237 -8.19 18.54 16.78
N ALA A 238 -8.56 18.37 15.51
CA ALA A 238 -7.66 18.00 14.43
C ALA A 238 -7.88 18.89 13.20
N PRO A 239 -6.89 19.10 12.33
CA PRO A 239 -7.08 19.83 11.08
C PRO A 239 -7.90 19.01 10.08
N PHE A 240 -9.05 19.53 9.67
CA PHE A 240 -9.89 18.94 8.63
C PHE A 240 -9.77 19.71 7.33
N MET A 241 -9.56 18.98 6.25
CA MET A 241 -9.70 19.43 4.88
C MET A 241 -11.19 19.45 4.53
N ILE A 242 -11.68 20.60 4.07
CA ILE A 242 -13.12 20.85 3.92
C ILE A 242 -13.46 21.25 2.48
N LYS A 243 -14.50 20.65 1.92
CA LYS A 243 -15.28 21.20 0.80
C LYS A 243 -16.67 21.58 1.32
N GLU A 244 -16.91 22.89 1.44
CA GLU A 244 -18.20 23.47 1.87
C GLU A 244 -19.19 23.54 0.71
N ASP A 245 -18.69 23.68 -0.52
CA ASP A 245 -19.50 23.69 -1.72
C ASP A 245 -19.85 22.26 -2.16
N ALA A 246 -20.94 22.12 -2.91
CA ALA A 246 -21.37 20.91 -3.58
C ALA A 246 -20.20 20.20 -4.31
N TYR A 247 -19.70 19.10 -3.73
CA TYR A 247 -18.64 18.30 -4.31
C TYR A 247 -19.21 17.03 -4.95
N TYR A 248 -18.96 16.86 -6.24
CA TYR A 248 -19.41 15.68 -6.97
C TYR A 248 -18.42 14.54 -6.79
N SER A 249 -18.85 13.45 -6.17
CA SER A 249 -18.00 12.29 -5.92
C SER A 249 -18.78 10.97 -5.96
N SER A 250 -18.04 9.87 -6.11
CA SER A 250 -18.59 8.53 -6.02
C SER A 250 -18.81 8.19 -4.55
N TYR A 251 -20.08 8.06 -4.16
CA TYR A 251 -20.53 7.85 -2.78
C TYR A 251 -21.58 6.74 -2.72
N GLY A 252 -21.61 6.02 -1.59
CA GLY A 252 -22.66 5.06 -1.28
C GLY A 252 -22.90 4.98 0.21
N GLU A 253 -24.18 4.92 0.59
CA GLU A 253 -24.59 4.68 1.97
C GLU A 253 -25.10 3.26 2.10
N PHE A 254 -24.48 2.50 3.00
CA PHE A 254 -24.80 1.11 3.26
C PHE A 254 -25.31 0.96 4.69
N LYS A 255 -25.84 -0.23 5.01
CA LYS A 255 -26.45 -0.50 6.33
C LYS A 255 -25.55 -0.11 7.50
N ASP A 256 -24.25 -0.40 7.41
CA ASP A 256 -23.32 -0.30 8.55
C ASP A 256 -22.30 0.85 8.40
N PHE A 257 -22.14 1.39 7.19
CA PHE A 257 -21.12 2.40 6.89
C PHE A 257 -21.48 3.26 5.66
N LYS A 258 -20.82 4.41 5.55
CA LYS A 258 -20.71 5.22 4.34
C LYS A 258 -19.40 4.89 3.61
N LEU A 259 -19.44 4.87 2.29
CA LEU A 259 -18.26 4.65 1.45
C LEU A 259 -18.08 5.85 0.51
N LEU A 260 -16.90 6.47 0.60
CA LEU A 260 -16.47 7.55 -0.28
C LEU A 260 -15.29 7.09 -1.14
N GLN A 261 -15.30 7.45 -2.42
CA GLN A 261 -14.17 7.26 -3.33
C GLN A 261 -13.63 8.63 -3.76
N LEU A 262 -12.34 8.87 -3.47
CA LEU A 262 -11.61 10.07 -3.89
C LEU A 262 -10.57 9.69 -4.95
N PRO A 263 -10.80 10.05 -6.22
CA PRO A 263 -9.85 9.78 -7.28
C PRO A 263 -8.61 10.69 -7.17
N TYR A 264 -7.46 10.11 -7.48
CA TYR A 264 -6.21 10.84 -7.72
C TYR A 264 -6.14 11.28 -9.19
N GLU A 265 -5.38 12.33 -9.46
CA GLU A 265 -5.05 12.79 -10.80
C GLU A 265 -4.26 11.69 -11.53
N SER A 266 -4.77 11.27 -12.69
CA SER A 266 -4.07 10.33 -13.56
C SER A 266 -3.02 11.07 -14.39
N ASP A 267 -1.79 10.57 -14.41
CA ASP A 267 -0.77 11.07 -15.33
C ASP A 267 -1.19 10.78 -16.79
N GLN A 268 -1.11 11.77 -17.67
CA GLN A 268 -1.56 11.66 -19.07
C GLN A 268 -0.76 10.67 -19.93
N GLY A 269 0.30 10.06 -19.38
CA GLY A 269 1.02 8.92 -19.98
C GLY A 269 0.78 7.56 -19.33
N MET A 270 0.02 7.49 -18.24
CA MET A 270 -0.30 6.24 -17.55
C MET A 270 -1.79 5.95 -17.69
N ASN A 271 -2.14 4.83 -18.33
CA ASN A 271 -3.52 4.31 -18.35
C ASN A 271 -3.90 3.68 -16.98
N LYS A 272 -3.54 4.34 -15.88
CA LYS A 272 -3.65 3.87 -14.50
C LYS A 272 -4.41 4.92 -13.70
N ARG A 273 -5.38 4.47 -12.90
CA ARG A 273 -6.12 5.35 -12.00
C ARG A 273 -6.00 4.82 -10.59
N PHE A 274 -5.73 5.71 -9.66
CA PHE A 274 -5.72 5.39 -8.25
C PHE A 274 -6.86 6.12 -7.58
N SER A 275 -7.47 5.47 -6.60
CA SER A 275 -8.50 6.09 -5.77
C SER A 275 -8.26 5.75 -4.31
N MET A 276 -8.48 6.73 -3.43
CA MET A 276 -8.64 6.47 -2.00
C MET A 276 -10.11 6.12 -1.72
N TYR A 277 -10.34 5.02 -1.03
CA TYR A 277 -11.64 4.62 -0.52
C TYR A 277 -11.67 4.80 0.99
N ILE A 278 -12.71 5.43 1.52
CA ILE A 278 -12.90 5.64 2.95
C ILE A 278 -14.22 4.97 3.37
N PHE A 279 -14.10 3.98 4.24
CA PHE A 279 -15.21 3.28 4.88
C PHE A 279 -15.42 3.87 6.27
N LEU A 280 -16.44 4.70 6.39
CA LEU A 280 -16.79 5.40 7.62
C LEU A 280 -17.99 4.71 8.28
N PRO A 281 -17.83 4.06 9.45
CA PRO A 281 -18.96 3.51 10.20
C PRO A 281 -20.02 4.58 10.49
N HIS A 282 -21.28 4.17 10.71
CA HIS A 282 -22.29 5.15 11.17
C HIS A 282 -22.10 5.53 12.64
N ALA A 283 -21.70 4.57 13.46
CA ALA A 283 -21.43 4.78 14.89
C ALA A 283 -19.98 5.22 15.10
N LYS A 284 -19.75 6.20 15.99
CA LYS A 284 -18.41 6.73 16.31
C LYS A 284 -17.43 5.67 16.82
N ASN A 285 -17.94 4.63 17.48
CA ASN A 285 -17.19 3.46 17.96
C ASN A 285 -17.36 2.21 17.07
N GLY A 286 -17.97 2.34 15.88
CA GLY A 286 -18.33 1.22 14.99
C GLY A 286 -17.16 0.61 14.21
N LEU A 287 -15.93 1.12 14.38
CA LEU A 287 -14.77 0.61 13.65
C LEU A 287 -14.49 -0.87 13.91
N GLU A 288 -14.68 -1.35 15.15
CA GLU A 288 -14.46 -2.77 15.49
C GLU A 288 -15.42 -3.69 14.71
N GLU A 289 -16.69 -3.31 14.61
CA GLU A 289 -17.70 -4.06 13.84
C GLU A 289 -17.39 -4.01 12.34
N LEU A 290 -16.95 -2.86 11.83
CA LEU A 290 -16.52 -2.72 10.45
C LEU A 290 -15.33 -3.64 10.13
N ILE A 291 -14.37 -3.78 11.05
CA ILE A 291 -13.22 -4.69 10.88
C ILE A 291 -13.65 -6.16 10.96
N LYS A 292 -14.55 -6.52 11.88
CA LYS A 292 -15.14 -7.88 11.91
C LYS A 292 -15.81 -8.21 10.58
N LYS A 293 -16.58 -7.26 10.04
CA LYS A 293 -17.20 -7.41 8.72
C LYS A 293 -16.15 -7.56 7.63
N TYR A 294 -15.14 -6.70 7.61
CA TYR A 294 -14.01 -6.76 6.70
C TYR A 294 -13.37 -8.16 6.66
N ASN A 295 -13.06 -8.73 7.83
CA ASN A 295 -12.40 -10.03 7.92
C ASN A 295 -13.32 -11.22 7.59
N SER A 296 -14.64 -11.02 7.60
CA SER A 296 -15.62 -12.06 7.31
C SER A 296 -16.16 -12.04 5.87
N ASP A 297 -16.10 -10.88 5.21
CA ASP A 297 -16.71 -10.65 3.91
C ASP A 297 -15.67 -10.27 2.83
N PRO A 298 -15.32 -11.18 1.91
CA PRO A 298 -14.38 -10.90 0.83
C PRO A 298 -14.79 -9.73 -0.08
N THR A 299 -16.07 -9.32 -0.09
CA THR A 299 -16.51 -8.17 -0.90
C THR A 299 -15.96 -6.85 -0.39
N MET A 300 -15.63 -6.76 0.90
CA MET A 300 -15.00 -5.58 1.50
C MET A 300 -13.64 -5.27 0.88
N LEU A 301 -12.97 -6.27 0.29
CA LEU A 301 -11.69 -6.14 -0.43
C LEU A 301 -11.85 -5.69 -1.88
N GLN A 302 -13.07 -5.53 -2.34
CA GLN A 302 -13.36 -5.13 -3.70
C GLN A 302 -14.26 -3.90 -3.65
N PRO A 303 -13.72 -2.72 -3.27
CA PRO A 303 -14.51 -1.51 -3.10
C PRO A 303 -15.34 -1.17 -4.36
N LYS A 304 -14.87 -1.59 -5.54
CA LYS A 304 -15.61 -1.44 -6.81
C LYS A 304 -16.88 -2.28 -6.95
N ARG A 305 -17.06 -3.32 -6.13
CA ARG A 305 -18.31 -4.10 -6.09
C ARG A 305 -19.44 -3.33 -5.40
N PHE A 306 -19.10 -2.35 -4.58
CA PHE A 306 -20.10 -1.45 -4.02
C PHE A 306 -20.62 -0.55 -5.14
N ARG A 307 -21.94 -0.52 -5.30
CA ARG A 307 -22.62 0.35 -6.27
C ARG A 307 -22.60 1.79 -5.78
N LEU A 308 -21.48 2.47 -5.98
CA LEU A 308 -21.34 3.90 -5.69
C LEU A 308 -22.08 4.71 -6.77
N GLN A 309 -22.77 5.75 -6.34
CA GLN A 309 -23.46 6.70 -7.22
C GLN A 309 -22.72 8.03 -7.22
N ARG A 310 -22.82 8.77 -8.33
CA ARG A 310 -22.32 10.14 -8.39
C ARG A 310 -23.27 11.05 -7.63
N GLU A 311 -22.87 11.39 -6.42
CA GLU A 311 -23.64 12.26 -5.52
C GLU A 311 -22.97 13.59 -5.30
N THR A 312 -23.81 14.56 -4.93
CA THR A 312 -23.36 15.86 -4.46
C THR A 312 -23.19 15.78 -2.95
N LEU A 313 -21.95 15.94 -2.48
CA LEU A 313 -21.62 15.94 -1.06
C LEU A 313 -21.50 17.37 -0.55
N SER A 314 -22.28 17.70 0.48
CA SER A 314 -22.15 18.94 1.24
C SER A 314 -22.64 18.74 2.69
N PRO A 315 -21.77 18.88 3.71
CA PRO A 315 -20.32 19.07 3.60
C PRO A 315 -19.54 17.76 3.33
N LEU A 316 -18.30 17.91 2.82
CA LEU A 316 -17.27 16.86 2.82
C LEU A 316 -16.10 17.26 3.72
N TRP A 317 -15.89 16.53 4.82
CA TRP A 317 -14.80 16.75 5.77
C TRP A 317 -13.92 15.51 5.89
N ILE A 318 -12.60 15.70 5.74
CA ILE A 318 -11.60 14.64 5.88
C ILE A 318 -10.44 15.18 6.70
N PRO A 319 -10.00 14.50 7.77
CA PRO A 319 -8.85 14.95 8.54
C PRO A 319 -7.58 14.87 7.68
N LYS A 320 -6.62 15.76 7.93
CA LYS A 320 -5.25 15.51 7.45
C LYS A 320 -4.72 14.28 8.16
N MET A 321 -3.98 13.45 7.46
CA MET A 321 -3.49 12.19 7.99
C MET A 321 -2.00 12.10 7.77
N LYS A 322 -1.28 11.63 8.77
CA LYS A 322 0.09 11.16 8.64
C LYS A 322 0.15 9.84 9.39
N LEU A 323 0.48 8.77 8.69
CA LEU A 323 0.60 7.44 9.29
C LEU A 323 1.95 6.85 8.91
N SER A 324 2.66 6.34 9.88
CA SER A 324 3.84 5.51 9.75
C SER A 324 3.63 4.25 10.57
N TYR A 325 3.86 3.09 9.94
CA TYR A 325 3.71 1.82 10.64
C TYR A 325 4.86 0.87 10.32
N ASP A 326 5.52 0.42 11.38
CA ASP A 326 6.54 -0.62 11.34
C ASP A 326 5.84 -1.98 11.49
N PHE A 327 5.74 -2.72 10.39
CA PHE A 327 5.08 -4.02 10.37
C PHE A 327 6.06 -5.13 10.70
N ASN A 328 5.71 -5.94 11.71
CA ASN A 328 6.52 -7.10 12.10
C ASN A 328 6.23 -8.30 11.20
N THR A 329 6.87 -8.33 10.03
CA THR A 329 6.70 -9.41 9.04
C THR A 329 7.14 -10.77 9.59
N LYS A 330 8.21 -10.83 10.40
CA LYS A 330 8.66 -12.08 11.04
C LYS A 330 7.58 -12.71 11.91
N ARG A 331 6.88 -11.90 12.71
CA ARG A 331 5.79 -12.36 13.55
C ARG A 331 4.63 -12.87 12.69
N LEU A 332 4.24 -12.14 11.65
CA LEU A 332 3.21 -12.58 10.72
C LEU A 332 3.57 -13.94 10.10
N MET A 333 4.81 -14.10 9.65
CA MET A 333 5.32 -15.35 9.09
C MET A 333 5.13 -16.51 10.08
N LYS A 334 5.57 -16.35 11.33
CA LYS A 334 5.37 -17.37 12.39
C LYS A 334 3.90 -17.68 12.62
N GLU A 335 3.04 -16.66 12.72
CA GLU A 335 1.59 -16.85 12.92
C GLU A 335 0.91 -17.54 11.71
N LYS A 336 1.52 -17.46 10.53
CA LYS A 336 1.10 -18.15 9.31
C LYS A 336 1.76 -19.50 9.09
N GLY A 337 2.66 -19.93 9.98
CA GLY A 337 3.38 -21.19 9.85
C GLY A 337 4.61 -21.13 8.95
N LEU A 338 5.02 -19.95 8.46
CA LEU A 338 6.30 -19.74 7.77
C LEU A 338 7.44 -19.68 8.79
N THR A 339 7.85 -20.84 9.30
CA THR A 339 8.88 -20.95 10.36
C THR A 339 10.23 -21.40 9.83
N LEU A 340 10.30 -22.27 8.83
CA LEU A 340 11.55 -22.83 8.29
C LEU A 340 12.55 -21.75 7.82
N PRO A 341 12.14 -20.69 7.11
CA PRO A 341 13.07 -19.64 6.66
C PRO A 341 13.67 -18.82 7.81
N LEU A 342 13.05 -18.89 8.99
CA LEU A 342 13.47 -18.20 10.20
C LEU A 342 14.32 -19.11 11.11
N ASP A 343 14.48 -20.38 10.74
CA ASP A 343 15.15 -21.40 11.54
C ASP A 343 16.63 -21.50 11.16
N PRO A 344 17.57 -21.26 12.09
CA PRO A 344 18.99 -21.38 11.81
C PRO A 344 19.48 -22.77 11.39
N LEU A 345 18.71 -23.83 11.66
CA LEU A 345 19.10 -25.21 11.41
C LEU A 345 18.49 -25.78 10.13
N ASP A 346 17.25 -25.40 9.81
CA ASP A 346 16.49 -26.02 8.72
C ASP A 346 16.28 -25.09 7.50
N ALA A 347 16.63 -23.81 7.61
CA ALA A 347 16.48 -22.87 6.51
C ALA A 347 17.36 -23.23 5.30
N ASP A 348 16.72 -23.37 4.14
CA ASP A 348 17.39 -23.71 2.89
C ASP A 348 17.37 -22.52 1.92
N PHE A 349 18.48 -21.79 1.89
CA PHE A 349 18.74 -20.60 1.05
C PHE A 349 19.76 -20.88 -0.06
N THR A 350 19.90 -22.14 -0.48
CA THR A 350 20.92 -22.57 -1.45
C THR A 350 20.74 -21.99 -2.86
N GLU A 351 19.56 -21.47 -3.19
CA GLU A 351 19.32 -20.72 -4.44
C GLU A 351 19.64 -19.22 -4.32
N MET A 352 19.90 -18.72 -3.10
CA MET A 352 20.26 -17.32 -2.83
C MET A 352 21.77 -17.13 -2.67
N VAL A 353 22.42 -18.01 -1.91
CA VAL A 353 23.81 -17.87 -1.49
C VAL A 353 24.59 -19.16 -1.66
N TYR A 354 25.90 -19.03 -1.87
CA TYR A 354 26.83 -20.15 -1.73
C TYR A 354 27.11 -20.37 -0.24
N SER A 355 26.58 -21.47 0.32
CA SER A 355 26.69 -21.77 1.74
C SER A 355 27.12 -23.22 1.99
N PRO A 356 28.41 -23.54 1.82
CA PRO A 356 28.89 -24.92 1.92
C PRO A 356 29.02 -25.45 3.36
N PHE A 357 29.07 -24.58 4.38
CA PHE A 357 29.43 -24.97 5.76
C PHE A 357 28.48 -24.48 6.85
N ASP A 358 27.72 -23.42 6.59
CA ASP A 358 26.80 -22.79 7.54
C ASP A 358 25.44 -22.60 6.88
N ASN A 359 24.37 -22.48 7.66
CA ASN A 359 23.04 -22.17 7.13
C ASN A 359 22.77 -20.66 7.18
N VAL A 360 22.10 -20.17 6.14
CA VAL A 360 21.54 -18.82 6.13
C VAL A 360 20.07 -18.90 6.51
N TYR A 361 19.63 -17.94 7.31
CA TYR A 361 18.25 -17.79 7.75
C TYR A 361 17.91 -16.31 7.84
N VAL A 362 16.61 -15.99 7.88
CA VAL A 362 16.16 -14.60 7.98
C VAL A 362 16.40 -14.08 9.39
N GLY A 363 17.36 -13.16 9.51
CA GLY A 363 17.64 -12.43 10.73
C GLY A 363 16.73 -11.20 10.90
N SER A 364 16.45 -10.40 9.89
CA SER A 364 15.48 -9.31 10.03
C SER A 364 14.59 -9.16 8.80
N ILE A 365 13.31 -8.83 9.02
CA ILE A 365 12.43 -8.28 7.98
C ILE A 365 11.83 -7.00 8.52
N LEU A 366 12.25 -5.88 7.95
CA LEU A 366 11.77 -4.54 8.30
C LEU A 366 10.85 -4.07 7.18
N HIS A 367 9.55 -3.98 7.47
CA HIS A 367 8.58 -3.38 6.56
C HIS A 367 8.07 -2.08 7.17
N LYS A 368 8.26 -0.97 6.46
CA LYS A 368 7.73 0.33 6.87
C LYS A 368 6.88 0.94 5.78
N ALA A 369 5.63 1.23 6.14
CA ALA A 369 4.69 1.94 5.28
C ALA A 369 4.49 3.35 5.83
N CYS A 370 4.53 4.35 4.96
CA CYS A 370 4.22 5.74 5.30
C CYS A 370 3.20 6.30 4.32
N ILE A 371 2.22 7.04 4.83
CA ILE A 371 1.22 7.77 4.04
C ILE A 371 1.00 9.14 4.69
N GLU A 372 1.04 10.20 3.88
CA GLU A 372 0.68 11.56 4.32
C GLU A 372 -0.41 12.12 3.40
N VAL A 373 -1.61 12.32 3.95
CA VAL A 373 -2.78 12.84 3.25
C VAL A 373 -2.98 14.31 3.60
N ASN A 374 -2.99 15.16 2.57
CA ASN A 374 -3.14 16.61 2.69
C ASN A 374 -4.06 17.18 1.59
N GLU A 375 -4.18 18.51 1.57
CA GLU A 375 -5.15 19.20 0.72
C GLU A 375 -4.91 18.99 -0.77
N LYS A 376 -3.66 18.74 -1.17
CA LYS A 376 -3.32 18.50 -2.57
C LYS A 376 -3.52 17.06 -2.97
N GLY A 377 -3.30 16.12 -2.07
CA GLY A 377 -3.22 14.70 -2.39
C GLY A 377 -2.61 13.89 -1.25
N THR A 378 -1.95 12.81 -1.63
CA THR A 378 -0.97 12.12 -0.79
C THR A 378 0.44 12.61 -1.16
N GLU A 379 1.14 13.21 -0.19
CA GLU A 379 2.43 13.94 -0.13
C GLU A 379 2.81 14.98 -1.21
N ALA A 380 3.00 16.28 -0.86
CA ALA A 380 3.28 17.36 -1.84
C ALA A 380 3.89 18.68 -1.29
N ALA A 381 4.57 19.46 -2.16
CA ALA A 381 4.83 20.92 -2.09
C ALA A 381 4.76 21.50 -3.55
N ALA A 382 3.77 22.31 -3.97
CA ALA A 382 3.81 23.80 -4.11
C ALA A 382 2.42 24.40 -4.56
N VAL A 383 2.37 25.73 -4.75
CA VAL A 383 1.24 26.72 -4.78
C VAL A 383 0.11 26.51 -5.82
N THR A 384 -1.13 26.92 -5.47
CA THR A 384 -2.39 26.69 -6.23
C THR A 384 -2.90 27.95 -6.97
N VAL A 385 -3.43 27.77 -8.19
CA VAL A 385 -4.30 28.74 -8.91
C VAL A 385 -5.62 28.04 -9.25
N GLY A 386 -6.75 28.62 -8.82
CA GLY A 386 -8.08 28.01 -8.94
C GLY A 386 -8.85 28.45 -10.19
N LYS A 387 -9.66 27.54 -10.76
CA LYS A 387 -10.75 27.87 -11.69
C LYS A 387 -12.07 27.40 -11.08
N THR A 388 -13.06 28.29 -11.06
CA THR A 388 -14.42 28.04 -10.57
C THR A 388 -15.35 27.76 -11.75
N TYR A 389 -16.15 26.69 -11.66
CA TYR A 389 -17.30 26.47 -12.53
C TYR A 389 -18.55 26.46 -11.66
N ALA A 390 -19.51 27.34 -11.96
CA ALA A 390 -20.83 27.33 -11.34
C ALA A 390 -21.85 26.72 -12.31
N ARG A 391 -22.70 25.81 -11.84
CA ARG A 391 -23.96 25.45 -12.51
C ARG A 391 -25.08 25.19 -11.50
N ALA A 392 -26.29 25.46 -11.97
CA ALA A 392 -27.52 25.65 -11.22
C ALA A 392 -27.99 24.45 -10.40
N ALA A 393 -28.61 24.74 -9.25
CA ALA A 393 -29.15 23.79 -8.29
C ALA A 393 -30.49 23.21 -8.76
N GLN A 394 -30.54 21.88 -8.86
CA GLN A 394 -31.78 21.13 -8.75
C GLN A 394 -31.78 20.54 -7.34
N ALA A 395 -32.90 20.58 -6.62
CA ALA A 395 -33.03 20.10 -5.24
C ALA A 395 -32.71 18.59 -5.16
N LYS A 396 -31.43 18.30 -4.97
CA LYS A 396 -30.86 16.95 -4.88
C LYS A 396 -30.63 16.68 -3.40
N ARG A 397 -30.89 15.45 -2.96
CA ARG A 397 -30.60 14.97 -1.60
C ARG A 397 -29.23 15.50 -1.13
N GLU A 398 -29.20 16.22 -0.02
CA GLU A 398 -27.97 16.68 0.60
C GLU A 398 -27.30 15.49 1.30
N CYS A 399 -26.45 14.79 0.54
CA CYS A 399 -25.57 13.76 1.10
C CYS A 399 -24.38 14.45 1.78
N HIS A 400 -23.95 13.96 2.94
CA HIS A 400 -22.79 14.49 3.66
C HIS A 400 -21.83 13.36 4.05
N PHE A 401 -20.54 13.66 4.03
CA PHE A 401 -19.49 12.74 4.44
C PHE A 401 -18.53 13.48 5.38
N VAL A 402 -18.61 13.16 6.67
CA VAL A 402 -17.84 13.82 7.72
C VAL A 402 -17.05 12.74 8.46
N ALA A 403 -15.76 12.61 8.13
CA ALA A 403 -14.88 11.59 8.73
C ALA A 403 -14.32 12.05 10.09
N ASP A 404 -15.22 12.35 11.04
CA ASP A 404 -14.92 12.90 12.37
C ASP A 404 -14.72 11.83 13.46
N HIS A 405 -14.55 10.57 13.07
CA HIS A 405 -14.35 9.45 13.97
C HIS A 405 -13.65 8.30 13.23
N PRO A 406 -13.13 7.28 13.95
CA PRO A 406 -12.30 6.24 13.39
C PRO A 406 -12.89 5.52 12.17
N PHE A 407 -12.08 5.41 11.12
CA PHE A 407 -12.48 4.84 9.83
C PHE A 407 -11.42 3.90 9.26
N LEU A 408 -11.85 3.04 8.32
CA LEU A 408 -10.97 2.23 7.50
C LEU A 408 -10.76 2.92 6.15
N PHE A 409 -9.55 2.88 5.62
CA PHE A 409 -9.24 3.42 4.30
C PHE A 409 -8.45 2.43 3.45
N MET A 410 -8.52 2.62 2.13
CA MET A 410 -7.72 1.91 1.15
C MET A 410 -7.22 2.87 0.08
N ILE A 411 -6.04 2.60 -0.47
CA ILE A 411 -5.62 3.16 -1.77
C ILE A 411 -5.59 2.01 -2.75
N VAL A 412 -6.30 2.15 -3.86
CA VAL A 412 -6.52 1.08 -4.84
C VAL A 412 -6.11 1.55 -6.22
N GLU A 413 -5.39 0.71 -6.96
CA GLU A 413 -5.29 0.84 -8.41
C GLU A 413 -6.56 0.27 -9.03
N ASP A 414 -7.28 1.15 -9.71
CA ASP A 414 -8.65 0.94 -10.12
C ASP A 414 -8.79 -0.11 -11.24
N SER A 415 -7.85 -0.17 -12.18
CA SER A 415 -7.97 -1.04 -13.36
C SER A 415 -7.88 -2.52 -12.98
N LEU A 416 -7.04 -2.83 -11.99
CA LEU A 416 -6.75 -4.17 -11.50
C LEU A 416 -7.51 -4.50 -10.21
N ASN A 417 -8.15 -3.51 -9.59
CA ASN A 417 -8.66 -3.59 -8.23
C ASN A 417 -7.57 -4.06 -7.24
N LEU A 418 -6.38 -3.50 -7.39
CA LEU A 418 -5.21 -3.88 -6.59
C LEU A 418 -5.10 -2.96 -5.38
N ILE A 419 -5.24 -3.50 -4.18
CA ILE A 419 -5.12 -2.75 -2.92
C ILE A 419 -3.65 -2.50 -2.63
N VAL A 420 -3.24 -1.24 -2.80
CA VAL A 420 -1.87 -0.79 -2.60
C VAL A 420 -1.61 -0.50 -1.13
N PHE A 421 -2.52 0.23 -0.49
CA PHE A 421 -2.53 0.46 0.94
C PHE A 421 -3.88 0.12 1.51
N THR A 422 -3.87 -0.37 2.74
CA THR A 422 -5.06 -0.47 3.59
C THR A 422 -4.68 -0.08 5.00
N GLY A 423 -5.62 0.47 5.76
CA GLY A 423 -5.31 0.96 7.08
C GLY A 423 -6.53 1.40 7.87
N ILE A 424 -6.29 1.63 9.15
CA ILE A 424 -7.27 2.24 10.05
C ILE A 424 -6.70 3.55 10.59
N PHE A 425 -7.54 4.56 10.62
CA PHE A 425 -7.21 5.87 11.17
C PHE A 425 -8.07 6.09 12.41
N VAL A 426 -7.44 6.16 13.57
CA VAL A 426 -8.11 6.17 14.88
C VAL A 426 -7.80 7.42 15.70
N ASN A 427 -6.68 8.10 15.43
CA ASN A 427 -6.26 9.29 16.16
C ASN A 427 -5.41 10.23 15.27
N PRO A 428 -5.94 11.40 14.86
CA PRO A 428 -5.20 12.40 14.09
C PRO A 428 -3.94 13.00 14.71
N LEU A 429 -3.70 12.81 16.02
CA LEU A 429 -2.51 13.34 16.71
C LEU A 429 -1.35 12.33 16.77
N LEU A 430 -1.55 11.11 16.27
CA LEU A 430 -0.52 10.07 16.23
C LEU A 430 0.00 9.92 14.80
N ASP A 431 1.32 9.96 14.66
CA ASP A 431 2.03 9.52 13.45
C ASP A 431 2.08 7.99 13.36
#